data_AF-A0A962C177-F1
#
_entry.id   AF-A0A962C177-F1
#
_cell.length_a   1.000
_cell.length_b   1.000
_cell.length_c   1.000
_cell.angle_alpha   90.00
_cell.angle_beta   90.00
_cell.angle_gamma   90.00
#
_symmetry.space_group_name_H-M   'P 1'
#
loop_
_entity.id
_entity.type
_entity.pdbx_description
1 polymer ?
#
loop_
_entity_poly.entity_id
_entity_poly.type
_entity_poly.pdbx_seq_one_letter_code
_entity_poly.pdbx_strand_id
1 'polypeptide(L)'
;AGLETLRSAISSRLPGERVRASVRLSPMAGRLRARLFEVGAVCAERSDDEGWQIDLDMPLALAHQVLAGADSDSVALRGQLLAAH
;
A
#
# COMPACT_ATOMS: atom_id res chain seq x y z
N ALA A 1 -14.05 9.05 -18.11
CA ALA A 1 -14.71 7.80 -17.70
C ALA A 1 -13.69 6.67 -17.83
N GLY A 2 -13.26 6.06 -16.73
CA GLY A 2 -12.19 5.03 -16.78
C GLY A 2 -11.76 4.46 -15.43
N LEU A 3 -12.13 5.10 -14.31
CA LEU A 3 -11.80 4.61 -12.97
C LEU A 3 -13.04 4.19 -12.14
N GLU A 4 -14.24 4.54 -12.58
CA GLU A 4 -15.47 4.21 -11.83
C GLU A 4 -15.89 2.75 -12.04
N THR A 5 -15.63 2.18 -13.22
CA THR A 5 -15.94 0.76 -13.49
C THR A 5 -14.99 -0.19 -12.75
N LEU A 6 -13.73 0.22 -12.52
CA LEU A 6 -12.80 -0.57 -11.71
C LEU A 6 -13.17 -0.56 -10.22
N ARG A 7 -13.86 0.48 -9.75
CA ARG A 7 -14.35 0.58 -8.36
C ARG A 7 -15.55 -0.33 -8.11
N SER A 8 -16.49 -0.44 -9.05
CA SER A 8 -17.66 -1.31 -8.90
C SER A 8 -17.33 -2.81 -8.95
N ALA A 9 -16.22 -3.20 -9.58
CA ALA A 9 -15.77 -4.60 -9.62
C ALA A 9 -15.11 -5.07 -8.31
N ILE A 10 -14.65 -4.14 -7.46
CA ILE A 10 -13.99 -4.47 -6.18
C ILE A 10 -15.00 -4.79 -5.07
N SER A 11 -16.21 -4.22 -5.11
CA SER A 11 -17.20 -4.36 -4.03
C SER A 11 -17.95 -5.69 -3.97
N SER A 12 -17.79 -6.60 -4.94
CA SER A 12 -18.69 -7.76 -5.00
C SER A 12 -18.09 -9.12 -4.61
N ARG A 13 -16.81 -9.43 -4.83
CA ARG A 13 -16.20 -10.73 -4.43
C ARG A 13 -14.70 -10.80 -4.75
N LEU A 14 -13.82 -10.59 -3.77
CA LEU A 14 -12.52 -11.29 -3.73
C LEU A 14 -12.17 -11.67 -2.28
N PRO A 15 -12.86 -12.68 -1.71
CA PRO A 15 -12.31 -13.37 -0.55
C PRO A 15 -11.13 -14.22 -1.04
N GLY A 16 -9.91 -13.70 -1.03
CA GLY A 16 -8.74 -14.54 -1.33
C GLY A 16 -7.38 -13.85 -1.35
N GLU A 17 -7.20 -12.88 -2.24
CA GLU A 17 -5.85 -12.36 -2.51
C GLU A 17 -5.47 -11.24 -1.53
N ARG A 18 -4.67 -11.59 -0.53
CA ARG A 18 -4.06 -10.65 0.42
C ARG A 18 -2.62 -10.39 0.01
N VAL A 19 -2.21 -9.13 0.09
CA VAL A 19 -0.81 -8.75 -0.04
C VAL A 19 -0.23 -8.63 1.36
N ARG A 20 0.78 -9.46 1.64
CA ARG A 20 1.62 -9.33 2.84
C ARG A 20 3.04 -9.00 2.43
N ALA A 21 3.54 -7.87 2.89
CA ALA A 21 4.88 -7.41 2.52
C ALA A 21 5.49 -6.51 3.59
N SER A 22 6.78 -6.70 3.84
CA SER A 22 7.58 -5.73 4.59
C SER A 22 8.19 -4.74 3.60
N VAL A 23 7.90 -3.45 3.78
CA VAL A 23 8.39 -2.37 2.93
C VAL A 23 9.13 -1.33 3.76
N ARG A 24 10.05 -0.60 3.12
CA ARG A 24 10.72 0.55 3.73
C ARG A 24 10.15 1.83 3.13
N LEU A 25 9.67 2.71 4.00
CA LEU A 25 9.28 4.06 3.64
C LEU A 25 10.39 5.04 4.00
N SER A 26 10.64 5.99 3.09
CA SER A 26 11.51 7.12 3.35
C SER A 26 11.00 7.92 4.56
N PRO A 27 11.88 8.54 5.36
CA PRO A 27 11.46 9.45 6.43
C PRO A 27 10.59 10.61 5.94
N MET A 28 10.70 10.99 4.65
CA MET A 28 9.87 12.03 4.04
C MET A 28 8.48 11.54 3.59
N ALA A 29 8.25 10.23 3.57
CA ALA A 29 7.01 9.60 3.09
C ALA A 29 5.85 9.65 4.12
N GLY A 30 5.83 10.67 4.99
CA GLY A 30 4.87 10.78 6.09
C GLY A 30 3.41 10.81 5.63
N ARG A 31 3.14 11.37 4.44
CA ARG A 31 1.80 11.39 3.84
C ARG A 31 1.34 9.99 3.40
N LEU A 32 2.21 9.24 2.75
CA LEU A 32 1.91 7.86 2.34
C LEU A 32 1.72 6.97 3.57
N ARG A 33 2.58 7.14 4.59
CA ARG A 33 2.44 6.48 5.89
C ARG A 33 1.07 6.75 6.50
N ALA A 34 0.68 8.02 6.64
CA ALA A 34 -0.65 8.38 7.18
C ALA A 34 -1.78 7.68 6.43
N ARG A 35 -1.74 7.70 5.09
CA ARG A 35 -2.74 7.03 4.25
C ARG A 35 -2.80 5.52 4.49
N LEU A 36 -1.65 4.85 4.66
CA LEU A 36 -1.58 3.42 4.98
C LEU A 36 -2.23 3.09 6.33
N PHE A 37 -2.07 3.97 7.33
CA PHE A 37 -2.77 3.85 8.61
C PHE A 37 -4.27 4.10 8.49
N GLU A 38 -4.68 5.13 7.74
CA GLU A 38 -6.10 5.48 7.56
C GLU A 38 -6.91 4.33 6.95
N VAL A 39 -6.29 3.56 6.06
CA VAL A 39 -6.95 2.40 5.42
C VAL A 39 -6.78 1.08 6.19
N GLY A 40 -6.08 1.10 7.33
CA GLY A 40 -5.85 -0.10 8.16
C GLY A 40 -4.94 -1.14 7.52
N ALA A 41 -4.00 -0.73 6.65
CA ALA A 41 -3.11 -1.64 5.95
C ALA A 41 -1.84 -2.01 6.73
N VAL A 42 -1.53 -1.29 7.82
CA VAL A 42 -0.31 -1.45 8.62
C VAL A 42 -0.54 -2.47 9.73
N CYS A 43 0.21 -3.58 9.69
CA CYS A 43 0.24 -4.57 10.77
C CYS A 43 1.26 -4.21 11.84
N ALA A 44 2.45 -3.80 11.42
CA ALA A 44 3.52 -3.41 12.33
C ALA A 44 4.34 -2.29 11.71
N GLU A 45 4.89 -1.45 12.57
CA GLU A 45 5.81 -0.39 12.18
C GLU A 45 7.02 -0.38 13.11
N ARG A 46 8.20 -0.16 12.52
CA ARG A 46 9.45 0.07 13.22
C ARG A 46 10.15 1.27 12.62
N SER A 47 10.69 2.13 13.47
CA SER A 47 11.53 3.25 13.06
C SER A 47 12.99 2.84 13.20
N ASP A 48 13.77 3.11 12.17
CA ASP A 48 15.22 2.92 12.13
C ASP A 48 15.90 4.17 11.55
N ASP A 49 17.23 4.23 11.61
CA ASP A 49 18.02 5.38 11.12
C ASP A 49 17.76 5.72 9.64
N GLU A 50 17.44 4.70 8.84
CA GLU A 50 17.13 4.82 7.41
C GLU A 50 15.65 5.10 7.10
N GLY A 51 14.78 5.27 8.10
CA GLY A 51 13.35 5.57 7.92
C GLY A 51 12.42 4.59 8.62
N TRP A 52 11.32 4.22 7.96
CA TRP A 52 10.28 3.37 8.57
C TRP A 52 10.23 2.01 7.89
N GLN A 53 10.33 0.94 8.67
CA GLN A 53 10.01 -0.40 8.21
C GLN A 53 8.57 -0.71 8.58
N ILE A 54 7.75 -1.00 7.58
CA ILE A 54 6.32 -1.22 7.74
C ILE A 54 5.97 -2.60 7.21
N ASP A 55 5.31 -3.40 8.06
CA ASP A 55 4.68 -4.63 7.66
C ASP A 55 3.23 -4.35 7.24
N LEU A 56 2.93 -4.70 6.00
CA LEU A 56 1.64 -4.46 5.38
C LEU A 56 0.88 -5.78 5.26
N ASP A 57 -0.40 -5.77 5.63
CA ASP A 57 -1.35 -6.85 5.36
C ASP A 57 -2.67 -6.24 4.94
N MET A 58 -2.99 -6.35 3.66
CA MET A 58 -4.23 -5.79 3.13
C MET A 58 -4.76 -6.59 1.95
N PRO A 59 -6.07 -6.49 1.64
CA PRO A 59 -6.60 -7.00 0.39
C PRO A 59 -5.86 -6.39 -0.80
N LEU A 60 -5.59 -7.18 -1.85
CA LEU A 60 -4.94 -6.68 -3.07
C LEU A 60 -5.69 -5.47 -3.67
N ALA A 61 -7.02 -5.46 -3.58
CA ALA A 61 -7.83 -4.33 -4.02
C ALA A 61 -7.49 -3.02 -3.28
N LEU A 62 -7.25 -3.09 -1.97
CA LEU A 62 -6.84 -1.93 -1.17
C LEU A 62 -5.43 -1.48 -1.54
N ALA A 63 -4.52 -2.42 -1.78
CA ALA A 63 -3.18 -2.11 -2.26
C ALA A 63 -3.25 -1.31 -3.57
N HIS A 64 -4.08 -1.73 -4.54
CA HIS A 64 -4.29 -0.96 -5.77
C HIS A 64 -4.82 0.46 -5.51
N GLN A 65 -5.72 0.66 -4.53
CA GLN A 65 -6.24 1.98 -4.19
C GLN A 65 -5.18 2.90 -3.58
N VAL A 66 -4.38 2.38 -2.65
CA VAL A 66 -3.30 3.15 -2.00
C VAL A 66 -2.23 3.53 -3.02
N LEU A 67 -1.88 2.59 -3.90
CA LEU A 67 -0.87 2.76 -4.94
C LEU A 67 -1.34 3.63 -6.11
N ALA A 68 -2.63 3.92 -6.26
CA ALA A 68 -3.14 4.76 -7.35
C ALA A 68 -2.57 6.21 -7.34
N GLY A 69 -1.88 6.61 -6.27
CA GLY A 69 -1.12 7.86 -6.23
C GLY A 69 0.06 7.87 -7.23
N ALA A 70 0.26 9.01 -7.90
CA ALA A 70 1.39 9.24 -8.82
C ALA A 70 2.61 9.88 -8.13
N ASP A 71 2.58 10.02 -6.81
CA ASP A 71 3.69 10.57 -6.04
C ASP A 71 4.87 9.58 -5.98
N SER A 72 6.10 10.12 -5.88
CA SER A 72 7.35 9.36 -5.83
C SER A 72 7.33 8.26 -4.77
N ASP A 73 6.75 8.50 -3.59
CA ASP A 73 6.66 7.50 -2.52
C ASP A 73 5.76 6.32 -2.93
N SER A 74 4.67 6.60 -3.65
CA SER A 74 3.74 5.57 -4.14
C SER A 74 4.37 4.72 -5.25
N VAL A 75 5.21 5.33 -6.10
CA VAL A 75 5.98 4.62 -7.13
C VAL A 75 7.03 3.71 -6.48
N ALA A 76 7.78 4.23 -5.50
CA ALA A 76 8.78 3.46 -4.77
C ALA A 76 8.14 2.27 -4.02
N LEU A 77 6.99 2.48 -3.36
CA LEU A 77 6.25 1.40 -2.69
C LEU A 77 5.80 0.32 -3.69
N ARG A 78 5.29 0.71 -4.87
CA ARG A 78 4.91 -0.25 -5.92
C ARG A 78 6.10 -1.11 -6.35
N GLY A 79 7.27 -0.50 -6.55
CA GLY A 79 8.50 -1.21 -6.90
C GLY A 79 8.89 -2.25 -5.85
N GLN A 80 8.79 -1.91 -4.57
CA GLN A 80 9.08 -2.83 -3.46
C GLN A 80 8.09 -4.00 -3.39
N LEU A 81 6.79 -3.75 -3.62
CA LEU A 81 5.78 -4.80 -3.64
C LEU A 81 5.96 -5.78 -4.81
N LEU A 82 6.38 -5.27 -5.98
CA LEU A 82 6.71 -6.11 -7.14
C LEU A 82 7.98 -6.93 -6.93
N ALA A 83 8.95 -6.42 -6.16
CA ALA A 83 10.19 -7.14 -5.85
C ALA A 83 10.03 -8.18 -4.72
N ALA A 84 8.94 -8.11 -3.96
CA ALA A 84 8.64 -9.03 -2.86
C ALA A 84 7.88 -10.30 -3.31
N HIS A 85 7.55 -10.42 -4.60
CA HIS A 85 6.84 -11.56 -5.21
C HIS A 85 7.70 -12.20 -6.29
#